data_AF-A0A0R1HAT4-F1
#
_entry.id   AF-A0A0R1HAT4-F1
#
_cell.length_a   1.000
_cell.length_b   1.000
_cell.length_c   1.000
_cell.angle_alpha   90.00
_cell.angle_beta   90.00
_cell.angle_gamma   90.00
#
_symmetry.space_group_name_H-M   'P 1'
#
loop_
_entity.id
_entity.type
_entity.pdbx_description
1 polymer ?
#
loop_
_entity_poly.entity_id
_entity_poly.type
_entity_poly.pdbx_seq_one_letter_code
_entity_poly.pdbx_strand_id
1 'polypeptide(L)'
;MSNLVDHAKRELELLLGGKDDEMQKKVNEDILQLVEVFAKQGHSGMSAEYTISILTRLLKFRPIKPLTGEPDEWGTEVSENQNKRYTALFKQSDGMVVDVNSLAWTDDDGKTWFRRGGTNKFPKVEFPYTPPTHPTRRIYLSSDGKKILRIVDGGTR
;
A
#
# COMPACT_ATOMS: atom_id res chain seq x y z
N MET A 1 9.12 11.50 -28.65
CA MET A 1 8.45 10.98 -27.44
C MET A 1 9.28 11.39 -26.22
N SER A 2 8.70 11.45 -25.01
CA SER A 2 9.47 11.77 -23.80
C SER A 2 10.35 10.59 -23.41
N ASN A 3 11.59 10.83 -22.94
CA ASN A 3 12.51 9.79 -22.47
C ASN A 3 11.86 8.87 -21.41
N LEU A 4 10.95 9.40 -20.59
CA LEU A 4 10.21 8.63 -19.58
C LEU A 4 9.21 7.65 -20.21
N VAL A 5 8.52 8.07 -21.27
CA VAL A 5 7.55 7.23 -21.99
C VAL A 5 8.28 6.09 -22.70
N ASP A 6 9.40 6.39 -23.35
CA ASP A 6 10.20 5.37 -24.03
C ASP A 6 10.82 4.37 -23.05
N HIS A 7 11.23 4.84 -21.86
CA HIS A 7 11.65 3.96 -20.77
C HIS A 7 10.51 3.04 -20.29
N ALA A 8 9.34 3.60 -20.00
CA ALA A 8 8.19 2.82 -19.54
C ALA A 8 7.77 1.75 -20.57
N LYS A 9 7.73 2.08 -21.86
CA LYS A 9 7.43 1.10 -22.93
C LYS A 9 8.38 -0.09 -22.89
N ARG A 10 9.69 0.15 -22.80
CA ARG A 10 10.69 -0.92 -22.73
C ARG A 10 10.51 -1.82 -21.50
N GLU A 11 10.30 -1.23 -20.32
CA GLU A 11 10.11 -2.01 -19.09
C GLU A 11 8.83 -2.85 -19.12
N LEU A 12 7.73 -2.30 -19.66
CA LEU A 12 6.46 -3.01 -19.78
C LEU A 12 6.53 -4.15 -20.82
N GLU A 13 7.29 -3.97 -21.90
CA GLU A 13 7.54 -5.02 -22.89
C GLU A 13 8.38 -6.17 -22.29
N LEU A 14 9.41 -5.84 -21.50
CA LEU A 14 10.19 -6.84 -20.76
C LEU A 14 9.33 -7.64 -19.78
N LEU A 15 8.36 -6.99 -19.13
CA LEU A 15 7.41 -7.67 -18.23
C LEU A 15 6.52 -8.68 -18.98
N LEU A 16 6.15 -8.40 -20.23
CA LEU A 16 5.40 -9.33 -21.07
C LEU A 16 6.23 -10.59 -21.39
N GLY A 17 7.55 -10.43 -21.54
CA GLY A 17 8.49 -11.54 -21.76
C GLY A 17 8.19 -12.37 -23.01
N GLY A 18 7.61 -11.74 -24.04
CA GLY A 18 7.19 -12.40 -25.29
C GLY A 18 5.97 -13.32 -25.16
N LYS A 19 5.27 -13.31 -24.02
CA LYS A 19 4.05 -14.10 -23.82
C LYS A 19 2.84 -13.39 -24.40
N ASP A 20 1.91 -14.18 -24.93
CA ASP A 20 0.61 -13.69 -25.40
C ASP A 20 -0.39 -13.62 -24.23
N ASP A 21 -0.20 -12.61 -23.36
CA ASP A 21 -1.04 -12.37 -22.19
C ASP A 21 -1.89 -11.10 -22.38
N GLU A 22 -3.14 -11.29 -22.81
CA GLU A 22 -4.09 -10.21 -23.07
C GLU A 22 -4.39 -9.35 -21.84
N MET A 23 -4.40 -9.95 -20.65
CA MET A 23 -4.62 -9.19 -19.41
C MET A 23 -3.42 -8.28 -19.13
N GLN A 24 -2.20 -8.81 -19.27
CA GLN A 24 -0.99 -8.02 -19.08
C GLN A 24 -0.84 -6.93 -20.13
N LYS A 25 -1.19 -7.19 -21.39
CA LYS A 25 -1.19 -6.16 -22.45
C LYS A 25 -2.10 -4.99 -22.09
N LYS A 26 -3.32 -5.28 -21.64
CA LYS A 26 -4.27 -4.24 -21.21
C LYS A 26 -3.73 -3.43 -20.02
N VAL A 27 -3.16 -4.10 -19.03
CA VAL A 27 -2.52 -3.43 -17.87
C VAL A 27 -1.36 -2.54 -18.33
N ASN A 28 -0.54 -3.00 -19.28
CA ASN A 28 0.56 -2.22 -19.84
C ASN A 28 0.05 -0.95 -20.54
N GLU A 29 -1.03 -1.05 -21.32
CA GLU A 29 -1.67 0.10 -21.97
C GLU A 29 -2.18 1.11 -20.94
N ASP A 30 -2.86 0.66 -19.89
CA ASP A 30 -3.38 1.52 -18.82
C ASP A 30 -2.24 2.25 -18.08
N ILE A 31 -1.15 1.54 -17.74
CA ILE A 31 0.03 2.13 -17.11
C ILE A 31 0.67 3.17 -18.04
N LEU A 32 0.81 2.84 -19.32
CA LEU A 32 1.45 3.74 -20.28
C LEU A 32 0.67 5.05 -20.44
N GLN A 33 -0.66 5.02 -20.44
CA GLN A 33 -1.50 6.22 -20.45
C GLN A 33 -1.21 7.13 -19.25
N LEU A 34 -1.08 6.56 -18.04
CA LEU A 34 -0.73 7.34 -16.84
C LEU A 34 0.67 7.97 -16.96
N VAL A 35 1.65 7.23 -17.47
CA VAL A 35 3.02 7.75 -17.70
C VAL A 35 3.02 8.88 -18.73
N GLU A 36 2.26 8.75 -19.80
CA GLU A 36 2.13 9.79 -20.82
C GLU A 36 1.51 11.07 -20.26
N VAL A 37 0.45 10.97 -19.46
CA VAL A 37 -0.17 12.12 -18.78
C VAL A 37 0.85 12.79 -17.85
N PHE A 38 1.54 12.01 -17.02
CA PHE A 38 2.55 12.52 -16.09
C PHE A 38 3.71 13.21 -16.83
N ALA A 39 4.19 12.64 -17.92
CA ALA A 39 5.27 13.21 -18.74
C ALA A 39 4.85 14.53 -19.41
N LYS A 40 3.60 14.63 -19.88
CA LYS A 40 3.06 15.86 -20.51
C LYS A 40 2.94 17.03 -19.54
N GLN A 41 2.80 16.77 -18.24
CA GLN A 41 2.70 17.82 -17.21
C GLN A 41 4.02 18.58 -16.97
N GLY A 42 5.17 18.05 -17.43
CA GLY A 42 6.43 18.79 -17.43
C GLY A 42 7.03 19.07 -16.04
N HIS A 43 6.79 18.18 -15.08
CA HIS A 43 7.32 18.32 -13.72
C HIS A 43 8.86 18.39 -13.69
N SER A 44 9.41 19.31 -12.88
CA SER A 44 10.80 19.24 -12.42
C SER A 44 11.03 18.04 -11.50
N GLY A 45 12.30 17.70 -11.21
CA GLY A 45 12.64 16.57 -10.31
C GLY A 45 11.93 16.64 -8.94
N MET A 46 11.91 17.80 -8.29
CA MET A 46 11.28 17.97 -6.97
C MET A 46 9.74 17.88 -7.04
N SER A 47 9.12 18.56 -8.00
CA SER A 47 7.66 18.50 -8.18
C SER A 47 7.18 17.11 -8.62
N ALA A 48 8.01 16.38 -9.37
CA ALA A 48 7.72 15.02 -9.81
C ALA A 48 7.63 14.08 -8.60
N GLU A 49 8.63 14.10 -7.72
CA GLU A 49 8.64 13.28 -6.51
C GLU A 49 7.45 13.57 -5.58
N TYR A 50 7.16 14.87 -5.37
CA TYR A 50 6.00 15.28 -4.57
C TYR A 50 4.68 14.77 -5.16
N THR A 51 4.50 14.90 -6.48
CA THR A 51 3.31 14.42 -7.19
C THR A 51 3.19 12.90 -7.09
N ILE A 52 4.27 12.15 -7.28
CA ILE A 52 4.30 10.69 -7.16
C ILE A 52 3.94 10.25 -5.74
N SER A 53 4.46 10.95 -4.72
CA SER A 53 4.16 10.65 -3.32
C SER A 53 2.68 10.80 -2.99
N ILE A 54 2.05 11.90 -3.40
CA ILE A 54 0.61 12.12 -3.20
C ILE A 54 -0.22 11.13 -4.00
N LEU A 55 0.10 10.92 -5.28
CA LEU A 55 -0.63 10.01 -6.16
C LEU A 55 -0.59 8.58 -5.61
N THR A 56 0.57 8.12 -5.13
CA THR A 56 0.74 6.80 -4.51
C THR A 56 -0.17 6.63 -3.29
N ARG A 57 -0.31 7.67 -2.46
CA ARG A 57 -1.23 7.62 -1.31
C ARG A 57 -2.68 7.52 -1.76
N LEU A 58 -3.09 8.34 -2.72
CA LEU A 58 -4.47 8.35 -3.24
C LEU A 58 -4.85 7.01 -3.89
N LEU A 59 -4.00 6.48 -4.78
CA LEU A 59 -4.24 5.18 -5.44
C LEU A 59 -4.31 4.00 -4.46
N LYS A 60 -3.70 4.14 -3.28
CA LYS A 60 -3.77 3.15 -2.19
C LYS A 60 -4.82 3.47 -1.13
N PHE A 61 -5.72 4.42 -1.37
CA PHE A 61 -6.72 4.87 -0.40
C PHE A 61 -6.08 5.25 0.96
N ARG A 62 -4.94 5.94 0.93
CA ARG A 62 -4.26 6.45 2.13
C ARG A 62 -4.54 7.94 2.30
N PRO A 63 -4.82 8.40 3.53
CA PRO A 63 -5.05 9.82 3.79
C PRO A 63 -3.76 10.62 3.53
N ILE A 64 -3.86 11.81 2.94
CA ILE A 64 -2.68 12.66 2.67
C ILE A 64 -2.17 13.29 3.98
N LYS A 65 -3.06 13.92 4.75
CA LYS A 65 -2.73 14.44 6.09
C LYS A 65 -2.81 13.35 7.15
N PRO A 66 -2.02 13.44 8.24
CA PRO A 66 -2.15 12.55 9.38
C PRO A 66 -3.60 12.48 9.88
N LEU A 67 -3.96 11.32 10.42
CA LEU A 67 -5.15 11.13 11.23
C LEU A 67 -4.85 11.66 12.62
N THR A 68 -5.80 12.36 13.21
CA THR A 68 -5.68 13.01 14.52
C THR A 68 -6.16 12.12 15.66
N GLY A 69 -7.07 11.19 15.36
CA GLY A 69 -7.72 10.36 16.37
C GLY A 69 -8.99 11.00 16.96
N GLU A 70 -9.31 12.23 16.58
CA GLU A 70 -10.48 12.98 17.05
C GLU A 70 -11.80 12.23 16.77
N PRO A 71 -12.82 12.38 17.64
CA PRO A 71 -14.08 11.64 17.53
C PRO A 71 -14.78 11.75 16.17
N ASP A 72 -14.65 12.89 15.48
CA ASP A 72 -15.27 13.16 14.19
C ASP A 72 -14.65 12.36 13.03
N GLU A 73 -13.42 11.83 13.18
CA GLU A 73 -12.77 10.97 12.18
C GLU A 73 -13.31 9.52 12.19
N TRP A 74 -14.19 9.17 13.13
CA TRP A 74 -14.71 7.81 13.32
C TRP A 74 -16.20 7.67 12.98
N GLY A 75 -16.58 6.45 12.63
CA GLY A 75 -17.94 6.06 12.31
C GLY A 75 -18.23 6.12 10.82
N THR A 76 -18.36 4.96 10.19
CA THR A 76 -18.86 4.81 8.82
C THR A 76 -20.31 4.34 8.85
N GLU A 77 -20.98 4.32 7.70
CA GLU A 77 -22.33 3.77 7.57
C GLU A 77 -22.41 2.27 7.95
N VAL A 78 -21.27 1.57 7.94
CA VAL A 78 -21.17 0.12 8.17
C VAL A 78 -20.58 -0.21 9.55
N SER A 79 -19.83 0.72 10.16
CA SER A 79 -19.16 0.49 11.45
C SER A 79 -18.84 1.78 12.20
N GLU A 80 -19.36 1.91 13.42
CA GLU A 80 -19.06 3.03 14.32
C GLU A 80 -17.57 3.09 14.75
N ASN A 81 -16.90 1.93 14.76
CA ASN A 81 -15.53 1.77 15.25
C ASN A 81 -14.47 1.92 14.16
N GLN A 82 -14.87 2.19 12.91
CA GLN A 82 -13.97 2.32 11.77
C GLN A 82 -13.68 3.80 11.46
N ASN A 83 -12.44 4.12 11.07
CA ASN A 83 -12.08 5.47 10.65
C ASN A 83 -12.62 5.79 9.25
N LYS A 84 -13.18 7.00 9.08
CA LYS A 84 -13.81 7.48 7.83
C LYS A 84 -12.82 7.67 6.68
N ARG A 85 -11.60 8.12 6.98
CA ARG A 85 -10.57 8.47 6.00
C ARG A 85 -9.64 7.31 5.68
N TYR A 86 -9.58 6.30 6.54
CA TYR A 86 -8.74 5.12 6.36
C TYR A 86 -9.43 3.85 6.89
N THR A 87 -10.05 3.12 5.97
CA THR A 87 -10.92 1.96 6.28
C THR A 87 -10.21 0.78 6.91
N ALA A 88 -8.87 0.78 6.98
CA ALA A 88 -8.11 -0.26 7.68
C ALA A 88 -7.82 0.07 9.15
N LEU A 89 -8.24 1.24 9.64
CA LEU A 89 -8.05 1.66 11.02
C LEU A 89 -9.32 1.42 11.85
N PHE A 90 -9.19 0.65 12.93
CA PHE A 90 -10.30 0.23 13.78
C PHE A 90 -10.03 0.47 15.26
N LYS A 91 -11.05 0.92 15.98
CA LYS A 91 -11.12 0.86 17.45
C LYS A 91 -11.50 -0.55 17.89
N GLN A 92 -10.73 -1.10 18.83
CA GLN A 92 -10.99 -2.36 19.49
C GLN A 92 -11.79 -2.13 20.78
N SER A 93 -12.41 -3.19 21.30
CA SER A 93 -13.24 -3.13 22.51
C SER A 93 -12.48 -2.74 23.78
N ASP A 94 -11.16 -2.95 23.80
CA ASP A 94 -10.25 -2.56 24.90
C ASP A 94 -9.75 -1.11 24.79
N GLY A 95 -10.25 -0.34 23.82
CA GLY A 95 -9.84 1.04 23.56
C GLY A 95 -8.57 1.18 22.72
N MET A 96 -7.92 0.08 22.30
CA MET A 96 -6.80 0.16 21.36
C MET A 96 -7.26 0.50 19.95
N VAL A 97 -6.41 1.23 19.23
CA VAL A 97 -6.58 1.44 17.78
C VAL A 97 -5.54 0.62 17.03
N VAL A 98 -5.99 -0.10 16.01
CA VAL A 98 -5.15 -0.96 15.18
C VAL A 98 -5.32 -0.64 13.69
N ASP A 99 -4.20 -0.71 12.94
CA ASP A 99 -4.22 -0.76 11.48
C ASP A 99 -4.13 -2.23 11.04
N VAL A 100 -5.21 -2.76 10.45
CA VAL A 100 -5.26 -4.17 10.01
C VAL A 100 -4.40 -4.46 8.77
N ASN A 101 -3.90 -3.43 8.09
CA ASN A 101 -2.94 -3.53 6.99
C ASN A 101 -1.48 -3.34 7.45
N SER A 102 -1.22 -3.12 8.75
CA SER A 102 0.14 -2.95 9.28
C SER A 102 0.98 -4.23 9.19
N LEU A 103 0.35 -5.40 9.11
CA LEU A 103 1.02 -6.69 9.05
C LEU A 103 0.80 -7.36 7.68
N ALA A 104 1.87 -7.89 7.11
CA ALA A 104 1.81 -8.84 6.00
C ALA A 104 2.51 -10.14 6.37
N TRP A 105 1.89 -11.26 6.03
CA TRP A 105 2.37 -12.60 6.37
C TRP A 105 2.80 -13.33 5.10
N THR A 106 3.78 -14.21 5.21
CA THR A 106 4.24 -15.08 4.14
C THR A 106 4.65 -16.43 4.73
N ASP A 107 4.38 -17.52 4.01
CA ASP A 107 4.81 -18.89 4.30
C ASP A 107 5.70 -19.47 3.17
N ASP A 108 6.02 -18.65 2.15
CA ASP A 108 6.78 -19.01 0.96
C ASP A 108 8.03 -18.14 0.75
N ASP A 109 8.54 -17.60 1.86
CA ASP A 109 9.71 -16.72 1.93
C ASP A 109 9.56 -15.39 1.15
N GLY A 110 8.35 -14.83 1.16
CA GLY A 110 8.05 -13.50 0.65
C GLY A 110 7.70 -13.47 -0.84
N LYS A 111 7.49 -14.63 -1.47
CA LYS A 111 6.99 -14.71 -2.85
C LYS A 111 5.53 -14.26 -2.91
N THR A 112 4.74 -14.62 -1.91
CA THR A 112 3.37 -14.14 -1.73
C THR A 112 3.15 -13.57 -0.33
N TRP A 113 2.17 -12.68 -0.22
CA TRP A 113 1.83 -11.98 1.00
C TRP A 113 0.33 -12.07 1.25
N PHE A 114 -0.05 -12.38 2.48
CA PHE A 114 -1.46 -12.47 2.89
C PHE A 114 -1.70 -11.81 4.25
N ARG A 115 -2.99 -11.60 4.55
CA ARG A 115 -3.45 -11.17 5.87
C ARG A 115 -3.93 -12.40 6.66
N ARG A 116 -3.62 -12.43 7.95
CA ARG A 116 -4.12 -13.45 8.88
C ARG A 116 -5.12 -12.80 9.84
N GLY A 117 -6.38 -13.23 9.79
CA GLY A 117 -7.43 -12.75 10.70
C GLY A 117 -7.24 -13.24 12.14
N GLY A 118 -7.86 -12.54 13.11
CA GLY A 118 -7.98 -13.01 14.49
C GLY A 118 -6.72 -12.87 15.36
N THR A 119 -5.74 -12.05 14.97
CA THR A 119 -4.53 -11.83 15.79
C THR A 119 -4.57 -10.49 16.51
N ASN A 120 -4.48 -10.47 17.84
CA ASN A 120 -4.29 -9.25 18.64
C ASN A 120 -2.83 -8.74 18.64
N LYS A 121 -2.05 -9.05 17.58
CA LYS A 121 -0.61 -8.72 17.50
C LYS A 121 -0.30 -7.50 16.64
N PHE A 122 -1.31 -6.69 16.33
CA PHE A 122 -1.10 -5.43 15.62
C PHE A 122 -0.29 -4.46 16.50
N PRO A 123 0.65 -3.71 15.91
CA PRO A 123 1.26 -2.59 16.62
C PRO A 123 0.18 -1.61 17.08
N LYS A 124 0.35 -1.07 18.28
CA LYS A 124 -0.50 0.03 18.75
C LYS A 124 -0.33 1.23 17.83
N VAL A 125 -1.44 1.83 17.42
CA VAL A 125 -1.43 3.09 16.66
C VAL A 125 -1.34 4.26 17.64
N GLU A 126 -0.41 5.18 17.37
CA GLU A 126 -0.24 6.44 18.09
C GLU A 126 -0.62 7.60 17.17
N PHE A 127 -1.32 8.59 17.73
CA PHE A 127 -1.76 9.78 17.01
C PHE A 127 -0.83 10.97 17.28
N PRO A 128 -0.60 11.86 16.30
CA PRO A 128 -1.14 11.82 14.95
C PRO A 128 -0.55 10.68 14.11
N TYR A 129 -1.41 9.94 13.41
CA TYR A 129 -1.03 8.73 12.70
C TYR A 129 -0.99 8.99 11.20
N THR A 130 0.16 8.74 10.56
CA THR A 130 0.27 8.77 9.10
C THR A 130 0.36 7.35 8.58
N PRO A 131 -0.74 6.76 8.06
CA PRO A 131 -0.72 5.41 7.56
C PRO A 131 0.36 5.23 6.49
N PRO A 132 1.18 4.17 6.58
CA PRO A 132 2.17 3.88 5.57
C PRO A 132 1.52 3.36 4.28
N THR A 133 2.25 3.48 3.18
CA THR A 133 1.84 2.96 1.86
C THR A 133 2.19 1.47 1.68
N HIS A 134 2.78 0.85 2.69
CA HIS A 134 3.17 -0.54 2.75
C HIS A 134 3.06 -1.07 4.21
N PRO A 135 2.98 -2.39 4.42
CA PRO A 135 2.92 -2.96 5.77
C PRO A 135 4.13 -2.56 6.61
N THR A 136 3.91 -2.17 7.88
CA THR A 136 4.98 -1.84 8.83
C THR A 136 5.72 -3.06 9.33
N ARG A 137 5.16 -4.26 9.19
CA ARG A 137 5.81 -5.52 9.56
C ARG A 137 5.51 -6.61 8.56
N ARG A 138 6.55 -7.37 8.24
CA ARG A 138 6.52 -8.58 7.42
C ARG A 138 6.86 -9.77 8.30
N ILE A 139 5.95 -10.73 8.36
CA ILE A 139 6.05 -11.91 9.22
C ILE A 139 6.24 -13.14 8.35
N TYR A 140 7.35 -13.84 8.56
CA TYR A 140 7.68 -15.04 7.82
C TYR A 140 7.38 -16.25 8.68
N LEU A 141 6.62 -17.18 8.11
CA LEU A 141 6.20 -18.41 8.71
C LEU A 141 7.04 -19.59 8.19
N SER A 142 7.01 -20.69 8.92
CA SER A 142 7.36 -21.99 8.38
C SER A 142 6.43 -22.35 7.23
N SER A 143 6.87 -23.25 6.35
CA SER A 143 6.08 -23.69 5.18
C SER A 143 4.75 -24.34 5.54
N ASP A 144 4.59 -24.83 6.78
CA ASP A 144 3.31 -25.34 7.30
C ASP A 144 2.42 -24.24 7.91
N GLY A 145 2.85 -22.97 7.90
CA GLY A 145 2.14 -21.80 8.42
C GLY A 145 2.03 -21.73 9.96
N LYS A 146 2.65 -22.67 10.69
CA LYS A 146 2.42 -22.83 12.14
C LYS A 146 3.38 -22.03 13.00
N LYS A 147 4.63 -21.84 12.58
CA LYS A 147 5.68 -21.19 13.37
C LYS A 147 6.13 -19.88 12.73
N ILE A 148 6.26 -18.83 13.54
CA ILE A 148 6.94 -17.59 13.11
C ILE A 148 8.45 -17.86 13.10
N LEU A 149 9.08 -17.67 11.94
CA LEU A 149 10.52 -17.81 11.76
C LEU A 149 11.24 -16.48 11.94
N ARG A 150 10.73 -15.40 11.36
CA ARG A 150 11.29 -14.05 11.47
C ARG A 150 10.23 -12.97 11.33
N ILE A 151 10.49 -11.81 11.94
CA ILE A 151 9.70 -10.58 11.80
C ILE A 151 10.66 -9.52 11.27
N VAL A 152 10.27 -8.83 10.21
CA VAL A 152 11.02 -7.71 9.62
C VAL A 152 10.16 -6.46 9.73
N ASP A 153 10.63 -5.46 10.46
CA ASP A 153 9.99 -4.15 10.49
C ASP A 153 10.24 -3.43 9.15
N GLY A 154 9.16 -2.96 8.53
CA GLY A 154 9.15 -2.07 7.39
C GLY A 154 9.49 -0.66 7.85
N GLY A 155 10.77 -0.40 8.08
CA GLY A 155 11.26 0.97 8.18
C GLY A 155 11.17 1.63 6.81
N THR A 156 10.61 2.84 6.75
CA THR A 156 11.01 3.80 5.72
C THR A 156 12.52 4.03 5.89
N ARG A 157 13.32 3.44 5.01
CA ARG A 157 14.65 4.01 4.71
C ARG A 157 14.45 5.32 3.97
#